data_AF-A0A2X2K080-F1
#
_entry.id   AF-A0A2X2K080-F1
#
_cell.length_a   1.000
_cell.length_b   1.000
_cell.length_c   1.000
_cell.angle_alpha   90.00
_cell.angle_beta   90.00
_cell.angle_gamma   90.00
#
_symmetry.space_group_name_H-M   'P 1'
#
loop_
_entity.id
_entity.type
_entity.pdbx_description
1 polymer ?
#
loop_
_entity_poly.entity_id
_entity_poly.type
_entity_poly.pdbx_seq_one_letter_code
_entity_poly.pdbx_strand_id
1 'polypeptide(L)'
;MVVHAVIQQFQYKEISHKEKHTRQIAEKRFIARKAASLIEDGDTLFFGPGTTVELLAEEVNHHTLTIITNCLPVYKILLEKQTAHFRVYLIGGEMRHITEAFVGEMAECHVRKTKI
;
A
#
# COMPACT_ATOMS: atom_id res chain seq x y z
N MET A 1 -6.64 -11.13 38.54
CA MET A 1 -8.09 -11.21 38.27
C MET A 1 -8.65 -9.87 38.74
N VAL A 2 -8.76 -8.84 37.91
CA VAL A 2 -9.80 -8.57 36.91
C VAL A 2 -9.23 -7.56 35.91
N VAL A 3 -9.55 -7.67 34.62
CA VAL A 3 -9.98 -6.51 33.81
C VAL A 3 -10.86 -7.01 32.66
N HIS A 4 -12.17 -6.84 32.85
CA HIS A 4 -13.13 -6.78 31.75
C HIS A 4 -12.83 -5.57 30.87
N ALA A 5 -12.97 -5.72 29.55
CA ALA A 5 -13.82 -4.84 28.75
C ALA A 5 -13.85 -5.34 27.30
N VAL A 6 -14.97 -5.93 26.92
CA VAL A 6 -15.33 -6.25 25.54
C VAL A 6 -15.56 -4.92 24.81
N ILE A 7 -14.70 -4.57 23.86
CA ILE A 7 -15.00 -3.49 22.90
C ILE A 7 -15.64 -4.16 21.68
N GLN A 8 -16.98 -4.13 21.64
CA GLN A 8 -17.74 -4.40 20.42
C GLN A 8 -17.49 -3.26 19.44
N GLN A 9 -16.48 -3.40 18.58
CA GLN A 9 -16.35 -2.55 17.38
C GLN A 9 -17.37 -3.03 16.35
N PHE A 10 -18.21 -2.10 15.88
CA PHE A 10 -19.09 -2.28 14.73
C PHE A 10 -18.32 -2.97 13.59
N GLN A 11 -18.66 -4.23 13.31
CA GLN A 11 -18.07 -5.02 12.23
C GLN A 11 -18.60 -4.49 10.89
N TYR A 12 -18.01 -3.42 10.38
CA TYR A 12 -18.01 -3.21 8.93
C TYR A 12 -17.26 -4.40 8.36
N LYS A 13 -17.96 -5.34 7.73
CA LYS A 13 -17.36 -6.57 7.20
C LYS A 13 -16.33 -6.16 6.14
N GLU A 14 -15.07 -6.07 6.54
CA GLU A 14 -13.97 -5.85 5.61
C GLU A 14 -13.91 -7.06 4.69
N ILE A 15 -14.40 -6.87 3.46
CA ILE A 15 -14.29 -7.87 2.41
C ILE A 15 -12.81 -8.14 2.10
N SER A 16 -12.52 -9.38 1.74
CA SER A 16 -11.14 -9.84 1.56
C SER A 16 -10.42 -9.07 0.46
N HIS A 17 -9.10 -9.02 0.54
CA HIS A 17 -8.25 -8.41 -0.49
C HIS A 17 -8.60 -8.88 -1.91
N LYS A 18 -8.75 -10.19 -2.09
CA LYS A 18 -9.13 -10.83 -3.37
C LYS A 18 -10.50 -10.34 -3.88
N GLU A 19 -11.46 -10.17 -2.99
CA GLU A 19 -12.83 -9.75 -3.32
C GLU A 19 -12.90 -8.26 -3.68
N LYS A 20 -12.02 -7.43 -3.09
CA LYS A 20 -11.85 -6.03 -3.52
C LYS A 20 -11.24 -5.94 -4.91
N HIS A 21 -10.35 -6.85 -5.30
CA HIS A 21 -9.58 -6.77 -6.54
C HIS A 21 -10.46 -6.89 -7.79
N THR A 22 -11.55 -7.67 -7.73
CA THR A 22 -12.42 -7.91 -8.90
C THR A 22 -13.51 -6.85 -9.11
N ARG A 23 -13.83 -6.05 -8.08
CA ARG A 23 -14.86 -5.01 -8.16
C ARG A 23 -14.30 -3.71 -8.74
N GLN A 24 -15.05 -3.11 -9.68
CA GLN A 24 -14.78 -1.77 -10.25
C GLN A 24 -13.37 -1.64 -10.82
N ILE A 25 -12.88 -2.71 -11.45
CA ILE A 25 -11.51 -2.79 -11.94
C ILE A 25 -11.21 -1.71 -12.98
N ALA A 26 -12.17 -1.38 -13.85
CA ALA A 26 -12.00 -0.40 -14.91
C ALA A 26 -11.82 1.02 -14.35
N GLU A 27 -12.67 1.39 -13.39
CA GLU A 27 -12.62 2.69 -12.71
C GLU A 27 -11.35 2.83 -11.88
N LYS A 28 -10.96 1.78 -11.14
CA LYS A 28 -9.72 1.78 -10.38
C LYS A 28 -8.50 1.88 -11.30
N ARG A 29 -8.48 1.19 -12.43
CA ARG A 29 -7.38 1.29 -13.41
C ARG A 29 -7.34 2.68 -14.05
N PHE A 30 -8.49 3.31 -14.29
CA PHE A 30 -8.53 4.70 -14.75
C PHE A 30 -7.89 5.65 -13.73
N ILE A 31 -8.25 5.54 -12.46
CA ILE A 31 -7.65 6.33 -11.37
C ILE A 31 -6.15 6.05 -11.26
N ALA A 32 -5.75 4.78 -11.30
CA ALA A 32 -4.35 4.36 -11.26
C ALA A 32 -3.52 5.00 -12.39
N ARG A 33 -3.99 4.95 -13.64
CA ARG A 33 -3.31 5.60 -14.77
C ARG A 33 -3.20 7.10 -14.60
N LYS A 34 -4.25 7.76 -14.11
CA LYS A 34 -4.23 9.20 -13.86
C LYS A 34 -3.25 9.56 -12.76
N ALA A 35 -3.22 8.81 -11.66
CA ALA A 35 -2.25 9.00 -10.60
C ALA A 35 -0.81 8.75 -11.10
N ALA A 36 -0.59 7.70 -11.89
CA ALA A 36 0.72 7.40 -12.49
C ALA A 36 1.23 8.53 -13.38
N SER A 37 0.34 9.20 -14.12
CA SER A 37 0.72 10.34 -14.98
C SER A 37 1.11 11.62 -14.22
N LEU A 38 0.90 11.66 -12.90
CA LEU A 38 1.28 12.80 -12.05
C LEU A 38 2.61 12.57 -11.32
N ILE A 39 3.20 11.39 -11.45
CA ILE A 39 4.49 11.05 -10.83
C ILE A 39 5.60 11.53 -11.77
N GLU A 40 6.67 12.08 -11.19
CA GLU A 40 7.85 12.50 -11.94
C GLU A 40 9.07 11.65 -11.54
N ASP A 41 10.02 11.48 -12.48
CA ASP A 41 11.29 10.83 -12.18
C ASP A 41 12.05 11.63 -11.10
N GLY A 42 12.52 10.95 -10.07
CA GLY A 42 13.16 11.52 -8.89
C GLY A 42 12.25 11.58 -7.67
N ASP A 43 10.94 11.38 -7.84
CA ASP A 43 9.99 11.42 -6.73
C ASP A 43 10.27 10.34 -5.67
N THR A 44 10.01 10.73 -4.42
CA THR A 44 9.86 9.79 -3.31
C THR A 44 8.39 9.73 -2.96
N LEU A 45 7.78 8.53 -2.93
CA LEU A 45 6.33 8.37 -2.76
C LEU A 45 6.01 7.31 -1.71
N PHE A 46 4.92 7.51 -0.98
CA PHE A 46 4.35 6.51 -0.09
C PHE A 46 3.13 5.84 -0.71
N PHE A 47 3.18 4.52 -0.87
CA PHE A 47 2.07 3.71 -1.37
C PHE A 47 1.45 2.94 -0.20
N GLY A 48 0.26 3.35 0.21
CA GLY A 48 -0.52 2.66 1.24
C GLY A 48 -1.16 1.35 0.74
N PRO A 49 -1.91 0.65 1.61
CA PRO A 49 -2.60 -0.57 1.22
C PRO A 49 -3.84 -0.28 0.37
N GLY A 50 -4.07 -1.11 -0.66
CA GLY A 50 -5.34 -1.14 -1.38
C GLY A 50 -5.24 -1.53 -2.84
N THR A 51 -6.31 -2.16 -3.34
CA THR A 51 -6.39 -2.68 -4.72
C THR A 51 -6.24 -1.63 -5.82
N THR A 52 -6.56 -0.36 -5.56
CA THR A 52 -6.28 0.72 -6.51
C THR A 52 -4.80 1.07 -6.54
N VAL A 53 -4.11 0.97 -5.41
CA VAL A 53 -2.67 1.24 -5.29
C VAL A 53 -1.86 0.11 -5.90
N GLU A 54 -2.33 -1.13 -5.84
CA GLU A 54 -1.75 -2.25 -6.61
C GLU A 54 -1.81 -1.98 -8.11
N LEU A 55 -2.95 -1.54 -8.63
CA LEU A 55 -3.05 -1.13 -10.04
C LEU A 55 -2.16 0.07 -10.35
N LEU A 56 -2.05 1.04 -9.44
CA LEU A 56 -1.09 2.14 -9.60
C LEU A 56 0.34 1.59 -9.71
N ALA A 57 0.74 0.67 -8.84
CA ALA A 57 2.03 0.01 -8.89
C ALA A 57 2.28 -0.71 -10.22
N GLU A 58 1.26 -1.36 -10.81
CA GLU A 58 1.34 -1.93 -12.16
C GLU A 58 1.61 -0.85 -13.23
N GLU A 59 0.97 0.32 -13.12
CA GLU A 59 1.04 1.40 -14.12
C GLU A 59 2.29 2.30 -13.98
N VAL A 60 3.01 2.25 -12.85
CA VAL A 60 4.28 2.99 -12.67
C VAL A 60 5.36 2.43 -13.61
N ASN A 61 5.82 3.24 -14.57
CA ASN A 61 6.86 2.87 -15.55
C ASN A 61 8.07 3.82 -15.55
N HIS A 62 8.27 4.54 -14.46
CA HIS A 62 9.36 5.49 -14.26
C HIS A 62 10.70 4.77 -14.01
N HIS A 63 11.82 5.43 -14.33
CA HIS A 63 13.15 4.83 -14.22
C HIS A 63 13.84 5.18 -12.91
N THR A 64 13.51 6.35 -12.34
CA THR A 64 14.10 6.87 -11.12
C THR A 64 13.01 7.19 -10.13
N LEU A 65 12.82 6.35 -9.11
CA LEU A 65 11.84 6.60 -8.03
C LEU A 65 12.33 6.02 -6.71
N THR A 66 11.85 6.57 -5.60
CA THR A 66 11.91 5.91 -4.29
C THR A 66 10.50 5.67 -3.77
N ILE A 67 10.05 4.42 -3.74
CA ILE A 67 8.73 4.07 -3.23
C ILE A 67 8.85 3.42 -1.86
N ILE A 68 8.03 3.88 -0.92
CA ILE A 68 7.91 3.33 0.43
C ILE A 68 6.49 2.78 0.57
N THR A 69 6.33 1.56 1.04
CA THR A 69 5.01 0.95 1.25
C THR A 69 4.99 0.09 2.50
N ASN A 70 3.84 -0.05 3.13
CA ASN A 70 3.60 -1.04 4.19
C ASN A 70 2.73 -2.21 3.69
N CYS A 71 2.49 -2.32 2.37
CA CYS A 71 1.58 -3.31 1.78
C CYS A 71 2.37 -4.35 0.99
N LEU A 72 2.23 -5.62 1.37
CA LEU A 72 3.02 -6.71 0.77
C LEU A 72 2.66 -6.96 -0.72
N PRO A 73 1.38 -6.98 -1.14
CA PRO A 73 1.01 -7.04 -2.55
C PRO A 73 1.65 -5.94 -3.41
N VAL A 74 1.52 -4.68 -2.96
CA VAL A 74 2.10 -3.52 -3.65
C VAL A 74 3.62 -3.66 -3.73
N TYR A 75 4.27 -4.04 -2.64
CA TYR A 75 5.71 -4.25 -2.61
C TYR A 75 6.15 -5.30 -3.63
N LYS A 76 5.45 -6.45 -3.71
CA LYS A 76 5.78 -7.52 -4.66
C LYS A 76 5.73 -7.04 -6.10
N ILE A 77 4.69 -6.29 -6.48
CA ILE A 77 4.53 -5.74 -7.83
C ILE A 77 5.70 -4.79 -8.17
N LEU A 78 6.05 -3.89 -7.24
CA LEU A 78 7.10 -2.90 -7.45
C LEU A 78 8.51 -3.49 -7.40
N LEU A 79 8.70 -4.58 -6.65
CA LEU A 79 10.00 -5.24 -6.51
C LEU A 79 10.50 -5.78 -7.85
N GLU A 80 9.60 -6.24 -8.72
CA GLU A 80 9.93 -6.68 -10.08
C GLU A 80 10.50 -5.55 -10.96
N LYS A 81 10.25 -4.29 -10.58
CA LYS A 81 10.71 -3.08 -11.28
C LYS A 81 11.95 -2.45 -10.65
N GLN A 82 12.50 -3.05 -9.59
CA GLN A 82 13.60 -2.48 -8.82
C GLN A 82 14.89 -2.38 -9.66
N THR A 83 15.54 -1.22 -9.59
CA THR A 83 16.84 -0.97 -10.21
C THR A 83 17.73 -0.17 -9.25
N ALA A 84 18.94 0.20 -9.68
CA ALA A 84 19.80 1.11 -8.90
C ALA A 84 19.14 2.50 -8.68
N HIS A 85 18.25 2.90 -9.59
CA HIS A 85 17.59 4.22 -9.58
C HIS A 85 16.10 4.13 -9.19
N PHE A 86 15.51 2.94 -9.25
CA PHE A 86 14.15 2.64 -8.77
C PHE A 86 14.23 1.81 -7.49
N ARG A 87 14.07 2.44 -6.33
CA ARG A 87 14.19 1.79 -5.02
C ARG A 87 12.83 1.59 -4.38
N VAL A 88 12.61 0.43 -3.78
CA VAL A 88 11.36 0.08 -3.10
C VAL A 88 11.68 -0.36 -1.67
N TYR A 89 10.97 0.21 -0.70
CA TYR A 89 11.12 -0.10 0.71
C TYR A 89 9.80 -0.63 1.28
N LEU A 90 9.86 -1.76 1.99
CA LEU A 90 8.76 -2.32 2.74
C LEU A 90 8.90 -1.95 4.22
N ILE A 91 7.95 -1.19 4.74
CA ILE A 91 7.81 -0.93 6.17
C ILE A 91 7.17 -2.17 6.80
N GLY A 92 7.92 -2.80 7.71
CA GLY A 92 7.47 -3.94 8.51
C GLY A 92 6.61 -3.55 9.71
N GLY A 93 6.16 -4.55 10.45
CA GLY A 93 5.26 -4.42 11.60
C GLY A 93 4.50 -5.73 11.83
N GLU A 94 3.32 -5.65 12.44
CA GLU A 94 2.43 -6.80 12.53
C GLU A 94 1.63 -6.95 11.24
N MET A 95 1.58 -8.17 10.67
CA MET A 95 0.85 -8.42 9.42
C MET A 95 -0.65 -8.55 9.68
N ARG A 96 -1.45 -7.63 9.13
CA ARG A 96 -2.90 -7.77 9.09
C ARG A 96 -3.32 -8.60 7.87
N HIS A 97 -3.58 -9.88 8.07
CA HIS A 97 -3.86 -10.83 6.99
C HIS A 97 -5.02 -10.47 6.05
N ILE A 98 -6.06 -9.78 6.54
CA ILE A 98 -7.23 -9.40 5.72
C ILE A 98 -6.85 -8.40 4.62
N THR A 99 -5.90 -7.51 4.90
CA THR A 99 -5.46 -6.42 4.01
C THR A 99 -4.06 -6.63 3.45
N GLU A 100 -3.35 -7.68 3.90
CA GLU A 100 -1.95 -7.98 3.57
C GLU A 100 -1.01 -6.78 3.75
N ALA A 101 -1.23 -6.02 4.83
CA ALA A 101 -0.49 -4.82 5.16
C ALA A 101 0.08 -4.88 6.58
N PHE A 102 1.26 -4.31 6.77
CA PHE A 102 1.90 -4.17 8.06
C PHE A 102 1.31 -2.99 8.83
N VAL A 103 0.94 -3.23 10.09
CA VAL A 103 0.34 -2.27 11.02
C VAL A 103 1.13 -2.24 12.34
N GLY A 104 0.71 -1.37 13.26
CA GLY A 104 1.34 -1.20 14.57
C GLY A 104 2.30 -0.02 14.62
N GLU A 105 2.82 0.25 15.82
CA GLU A 105 3.57 1.47 16.14
C GLU A 105 4.76 1.71 15.20
N MET A 106 5.48 0.65 14.83
CA MET A 106 6.61 0.75 13.89
C MET A 106 6.19 1.22 12.49
N ALA A 107 5.07 0.70 12.00
CA ALA A 107 4.53 1.04 10.68
C ALA A 107 4.00 2.47 10.68
N GLU A 108 3.21 2.83 11.69
CA GLU A 108 2.66 4.18 11.84
C GLU A 108 3.73 5.24 12.07
N CYS A 109 4.77 4.91 12.84
CA CYS A 109 5.88 5.81 13.12
C CYS A 109 6.66 6.15 11.84
N HIS A 110 6.88 5.18 10.95
CA HIS A 110 7.51 5.45 9.65
C HIS A 110 6.63 6.32 8.77
N VAL A 111 5.34 5.99 8.60
CA VAL A 111 4.42 6.81 7.80
C VAL A 111 4.36 8.27 8.30
N ARG A 112 4.36 8.49 9.62
CA ARG A 112 4.37 9.84 10.20
C ARG A 112 5.69 10.58 10.03
N LYS A 113 6.83 9.87 10.01
CA LYS A 113 8.17 10.46 9.90
C LYS A 113 8.59 10.71 8.46
N THR A 114 8.03 9.97 7.51
CA THR A 114 8.20 10.25 6.09
C THR A 114 7.34 11.46 5.71
N LYS A 115 7.78 12.65 6.12
CA LYS A 115 7.29 13.92 5.58
C LYS A 115 7.83 14.06 4.16
N ILE A 116 7.14 13.44 3.21
CA ILE A 116 7.24 13.74 1.79
C ILE A 116 6.41 14.99 1.52
#